data_AF-A0A4Q3VUA2-F1
#
_entry.id   AF-A0A4Q3VUA2-F1
#
_cell.length_a   1.000
_cell.length_b   1.000
_cell.length_c   1.000
_cell.angle_alpha   90.00
_cell.angle_beta   90.00
_cell.angle_gamma   90.00
#
_symmetry.space_group_name_H-M   'P 1'
#
loop_
_entity.id
_entity.type
_entity.pdbx_description
1 polymer ?
#
loop_
_entity_poly.entity_id
_entity_poly.type
_entity_poly.pdbx_seq_one_letter_code
_entity_poly.pdbx_strand_id
1 'polypeptide(L)'
;MLKPLLAFAIWVGYGIWRARSSGDLRSRAFALPRGKRLAQGMGFLLLSLVAGLGPIGGAMWLSFQSGNQETALGWGLILAGGLLLVHFQIVGVTYLVATMVEDRVTERRAETSLEESPLE
;
A
#
# COMPACT_ATOMS: atom_id res chain seq x y z
N MET A 1 -21.63 -17.12 6.44
CA MET A 1 -21.60 -15.67 6.09
C MET A 1 -20.95 -14.77 7.14
N LEU A 2 -20.80 -15.16 8.42
CA LEU A 2 -20.21 -14.30 9.45
C LEU A 2 -18.71 -13.98 9.25
N LYS A 3 -17.92 -14.98 8.80
CA LYS A 3 -16.47 -14.84 8.59
C LYS A 3 -16.07 -13.70 7.63
N PRO A 4 -16.63 -13.59 6.41
CA PRO A 4 -16.28 -12.48 5.50
C PRO A 4 -16.74 -11.11 6.03
N LEU A 5 -17.87 -11.04 6.75
CA LEU A 5 -18.32 -9.80 7.41
C LEU A 5 -17.34 -9.34 8.49
N LEU A 6 -16.83 -10.27 9.30
CA LEU A 6 -15.83 -9.97 10.32
C LEU A 6 -14.51 -9.50 9.67
N ALA A 7 -14.07 -10.17 8.60
CA ALA A 7 -12.87 -9.77 7.87
C ALA A 7 -13.01 -8.36 7.27
N PHE A 8 -14.14 -8.09 6.63
CA PHE A 8 -14.46 -6.77 6.11
C PHE A 8 -14.45 -5.69 7.20
N ALA A 9 -15.10 -5.94 8.33
CA ALA A 9 -15.13 -5.00 9.45
C ALA A 9 -13.71 -4.70 9.99
N ILE A 10 -12.87 -5.72 10.12
CA ILE A 10 -11.48 -5.57 10.56
C ILE A 10 -10.67 -4.75 9.55
N TRP A 11 -10.79 -5.05 8.25
CA TRP A 11 -10.06 -4.33 7.21
C TRP A 11 -10.50 -2.87 7.10
N VAL A 12 -11.80 -2.60 7.16
CA VAL A 12 -12.34 -1.23 7.17
C VAL A 12 -11.89 -0.48 8.42
N GLY A 13 -11.99 -1.10 9.60
CA GLY A 13 -11.54 -0.50 10.86
C GLY A 13 -10.05 -0.14 10.81
N TYR A 14 -9.23 -1.04 10.27
CA TYR A 14 -7.82 -0.77 10.00
C TYR A 14 -7.63 0.41 9.05
N GLY A 15 -8.36 0.46 7.94
CA GLY A 15 -8.31 1.56 6.98
C GLY A 15 -8.64 2.91 7.60
N ILE A 16 -9.68 2.97 8.44
CA ILE A 16 -10.08 4.19 9.18
C ILE A 16 -8.95 4.62 10.13
N TRP A 17 -8.40 3.69 10.90
CA TRP A 17 -7.28 3.99 11.80
C TRP A 17 -6.05 4.51 11.04
N ARG A 18 -5.73 3.90 9.90
CA ARG A 18 -4.60 4.31 9.07
C ARG A 18 -4.81 5.67 8.40
N ALA A 19 -6.04 5.98 8.01
CA ALA A 19 -6.42 7.28 7.48
C ALA A 19 -6.22 8.40 8.53
N ARG A 20 -6.60 8.15 9.79
CA ARG A 20 -6.39 9.10 10.90
C ARG A 20 -4.92 9.37 11.18
N SER A 21 -4.07 8.35 11.05
CA SER A 21 -2.62 8.47 11.24
C SER A 21 -1.86 8.83 9.96
N SER A 22 -2.55 9.17 8.86
CA SER A 22 -1.91 9.36 7.54
C SER A 22 -0.89 10.50 7.48
N GLY A 23 -1.03 11.52 8.34
CA GLY A 23 -0.09 12.64 8.44
C GLY A 23 1.35 12.21 8.73
N ASP A 24 1.54 11.28 9.68
CA ASP A 24 2.86 10.77 10.05
C ASP A 24 3.53 9.99 8.93
N LEU A 25 2.73 9.26 8.14
CA LEU A 25 3.26 8.48 7.02
C LEU A 25 3.70 9.41 5.89
N ARG A 26 2.91 10.44 5.62
CA ARG A 26 3.21 11.44 4.60
C ARG A 26 4.46 12.26 4.97
N SER A 27 4.59 12.70 6.22
CA SER A 27 5.77 13.43 6.69
C SER A 27 7.05 12.60 6.54
N ARG A 28 7.01 11.31 6.92
CA ARG A 28 8.12 10.37 6.73
C ARG A 28 8.47 10.15 5.25
N ALA A 29 7.47 10.06 4.38
CA ALA A 29 7.70 9.90 2.94
C ALA A 29 8.44 11.11 2.36
N PHE A 30 8.00 12.34 2.66
CA PHE A 30 8.65 13.57 2.19
C PHE A 30 10.04 13.81 2.80
N ALA A 31 10.33 13.27 3.98
CA ALA A 31 11.66 13.38 4.59
C ALA A 31 12.74 12.57 3.86
N LEU A 32 12.36 11.62 2.99
CA LEU A 32 13.31 10.75 2.31
C LEU A 32 13.73 11.29 0.94
N PRO A 33 15.01 11.10 0.52
CA PRO A 33 15.45 11.43 -0.83
C PRO A 33 14.63 10.72 -1.91
N ARG A 34 14.40 11.40 -3.04
CA ARG A 34 13.59 10.93 -4.17
C ARG A 34 13.83 9.47 -4.55
N GLY A 35 15.10 9.10 -4.81
CA GLY A 35 15.45 7.74 -5.23
C GLY A 35 15.09 6.67 -4.20
N LYS A 36 15.30 6.96 -2.91
CA LYS A 36 14.93 6.05 -1.81
C LYS A 36 13.42 5.94 -1.67
N ARG A 37 12.70 7.04 -1.87
CA ARG A 37 11.23 7.08 -1.81
C ARG A 37 10.58 6.24 -2.90
N LEU A 38 11.07 6.38 -4.13
CA LEU A 38 10.62 5.58 -5.28
C LEU A 38 10.90 4.09 -5.05
N ALA A 39 12.13 3.74 -4.65
CA ALA A 39 12.51 2.37 -4.38
C ALA A 39 11.68 1.74 -3.26
N GLN A 40 11.45 2.46 -2.16
CA GLN A 40 10.60 1.98 -1.07
C GLN A 40 9.14 1.84 -1.50
N GLY A 41 8.61 2.83 -2.21
CA GLY A 41 7.24 2.78 -2.75
C GLY A 41 7.01 1.53 -3.60
N MET A 42 7.92 1.27 -4.54
CA MET A 42 7.87 0.09 -5.40
C MET A 42 8.08 -1.21 -4.61
N GLY A 43 9.02 -1.20 -3.66
CA GLY A 43 9.27 -2.35 -2.77
C GLY A 43 8.03 -2.75 -1.97
N PHE A 44 7.33 -1.79 -1.39
CA PHE A 44 6.07 -2.07 -0.68
C PHE A 44 4.97 -2.57 -1.61
N LEU A 45 4.87 -2.06 -2.84
CA LEU A 45 3.91 -2.60 -3.81
C LEU A 45 4.22 -4.05 -4.18
N LEU A 46 5.48 -4.40 -4.40
CA LEU A 46 5.90 -5.78 -4.65
C LEU A 46 5.62 -6.69 -3.44
N LEU A 47 5.91 -6.22 -2.23
CA LEU A 47 5.57 -6.95 -1.00
C LEU A 47 4.05 -7.12 -0.85
N SER A 48 3.26 -6.13 -1.27
CA SER A 48 1.80 -6.23 -1.24
C SER A 48 1.29 -7.35 -2.14
N LEU A 49 1.92 -7.57 -3.31
CA LEU A 49 1.58 -8.66 -4.20
C LEU A 49 1.82 -10.02 -3.54
N VAL A 50 2.97 -10.18 -2.87
CA VAL A 50 3.28 -11.40 -2.10
C VAL A 50 2.31 -11.58 -0.94
N ALA A 51 1.97 -10.51 -0.23
CA ALA A 51 1.01 -10.54 0.88
C ALA A 51 -0.43 -10.85 0.43
N GLY A 52 -0.77 -10.61 -0.83
CA GLY A 52 -2.04 -11.04 -1.43
C GLY A 52 -2.00 -12.49 -1.89
N LEU A 53 -1.08 -12.80 -2.79
CA LEU A 53 -1.04 -14.10 -3.47
C LEU A 53 -0.61 -15.24 -2.54
N GLY A 54 0.37 -14.99 -1.65
CA GLY A 54 0.90 -16.01 -0.75
C GLY A 54 -0.17 -16.60 0.17
N PRO A 55 -0.93 -15.78 0.91
CA PRO A 55 -2.00 -16.26 1.78
C PRO A 55 -3.16 -16.92 1.04
N ILE A 56 -3.50 -16.46 -0.17
CA ILE A 56 -4.49 -17.13 -1.03
C ILE A 56 -3.98 -18.52 -1.41
N GLY A 57 -2.76 -18.63 -1.91
CA GLY A 57 -2.14 -19.92 -2.26
C GLY A 57 -2.02 -20.86 -1.06
N GLY A 58 -1.63 -20.33 0.10
CA GLY A 58 -1.55 -21.09 1.36
C GLY A 58 -2.92 -21.58 1.83
N ALA A 59 -3.96 -20.76 1.74
CA ALA A 59 -5.32 -21.16 2.08
C ALA A 59 -5.85 -22.24 1.11
N MET A 60 -5.56 -22.12 -0.18
CA MET A 60 -5.89 -23.15 -1.18
C MET A 60 -5.18 -24.47 -0.90
N TRP A 61 -3.88 -24.43 -0.58
CA TRP A 61 -3.10 -25.61 -0.23
C TRP A 61 -3.67 -26.32 1.01
N LEU A 62 -4.01 -25.57 2.06
CA LEU A 62 -4.63 -26.12 3.28
C LEU A 62 -6.01 -26.71 3.01
N SER A 63 -6.81 -26.08 2.14
CA SER A 63 -8.11 -26.60 1.71
C SER A 63 -7.94 -27.94 0.99
N PHE A 64 -6.99 -28.03 0.06
CA PHE A 64 -6.70 -29.26 -0.68
C PHE A 64 -6.31 -30.42 0.25
N GLN A 65 -5.44 -30.16 1.25
CA GLN A 65 -5.06 -31.17 2.25
C GLN A 65 -6.23 -31.59 3.16
N SER A 66 -7.24 -30.73 3.31
CA SER A 66 -8.41 -30.96 4.16
C SER A 66 -9.61 -31.51 3.39
N GLY A 67 -9.40 -32.07 2.19
CA GLY A 67 -10.47 -32.62 1.36
C GLY A 67 -11.36 -31.54 0.73
N ASN A 68 -10.77 -30.41 0.32
CA ASN A 68 -11.45 -29.22 -0.22
C ASN A 68 -12.43 -28.56 0.77
N GLN A 69 -12.24 -28.78 2.07
CA GLN A 69 -13.01 -28.10 3.10
C GLN A 69 -12.35 -26.79 3.51
N GLU A 70 -13.18 -25.81 3.85
CA GLU A 70 -12.69 -24.56 4.43
C GLU A 70 -12.07 -24.80 5.82
N THR A 71 -10.82 -24.40 5.99
CA THR A 71 -10.13 -24.50 7.28
C THR A 71 -10.13 -23.16 8.01
N ALA A 72 -10.18 -23.21 9.35
CA ALA A 72 -10.05 -22.00 10.17
C ALA A 72 -8.69 -21.32 9.95
N LEU A 73 -7.62 -22.10 9.75
CA LEU A 73 -6.29 -21.59 9.42
C LEU A 73 -6.24 -20.89 8.06
N GLY A 74 -6.90 -21.45 7.03
CA GLY A 74 -7.01 -20.81 5.72
C GLY A 74 -7.72 -19.45 5.79
N TRP A 75 -8.79 -19.36 6.60
CA TRP A 75 -9.45 -18.08 6.86
C TRP A 75 -8.57 -17.09 7.63
N GLY A 76 -7.79 -17.56 8.60
CA GLY A 76 -6.80 -16.74 9.31
C GLY A 76 -5.75 -16.17 8.36
N LEU A 77 -5.25 -16.99 7.42
CA LEU A 77 -4.33 -16.54 6.37
C LEU A 77 -4.95 -15.48 5.48
N ILE A 78 -6.19 -15.67 5.00
CA ILE A 78 -6.87 -14.67 4.17
C ILE A 78 -7.04 -13.35 4.94
N LEU A 79 -7.47 -13.41 6.20
CA LEU A 79 -7.67 -12.23 7.03
C LEU A 79 -6.37 -11.43 7.22
N ALA A 80 -5.30 -12.09 7.64
CA ALA A 80 -4.00 -11.46 7.87
C ALA A 80 -3.36 -10.99 6.56
N GLY A 81 -3.46 -11.80 5.51
CA GLY A 81 -2.96 -11.51 4.18
C GLY A 81 -3.60 -10.28 3.57
N GLY A 82 -4.93 -10.18 3.60
CA GLY A 82 -5.66 -9.01 3.12
C GLY A 82 -5.27 -7.73 3.88
N LEU A 83 -5.09 -7.82 5.21
CA LEU A 83 -4.68 -6.66 6.00
C LEU A 83 -3.25 -6.21 5.68
N LEU A 84 -2.32 -7.15 5.51
CA LEU A 84 -0.95 -6.86 5.08
C LEU A 84 -0.89 -6.31 3.66
N LEU A 85 -1.68 -6.87 2.74
CA LEU A 85 -1.79 -6.37 1.37
C LEU A 85 -2.24 -4.91 1.36
N VAL A 86 -3.33 -4.58 2.05
CA VAL A 86 -3.84 -3.21 2.12
C VAL A 86 -2.84 -2.29 2.82
N HIS A 87 -2.21 -2.75 3.91
CA HIS A 87 -1.17 -1.99 4.61
C HIS A 87 -0.02 -1.59 3.67
N PHE A 88 0.56 -2.58 2.98
CA PHE A 88 1.68 -2.34 2.09
C PHE A 88 1.29 -1.51 0.87
N GLN A 89 0.07 -1.68 0.33
CA GLN A 89 -0.43 -0.80 -0.73
C GLN A 89 -0.55 0.65 -0.27
N ILE A 90 -1.16 0.91 0.90
CA ILE A 90 -1.29 2.28 1.43
C ILE A 90 0.09 2.92 1.61
N VAL A 91 1.04 2.18 2.20
CA VAL A 91 2.42 2.67 2.39
C VAL A 91 3.09 2.91 1.04
N GLY A 92 3.10 1.92 0.15
CA GLY A 92 3.75 2.02 -1.16
C GLY A 92 3.22 3.18 -2.00
N VAL A 93 1.89 3.31 -2.08
CA VAL A 93 1.24 4.42 -2.79
C VAL A 93 1.57 5.76 -2.17
N THR A 94 1.61 5.87 -0.84
CA THR A 94 1.95 7.15 -0.18
C THR A 94 3.35 7.63 -0.57
N TYR A 95 4.31 6.72 -0.64
CA TYR A 95 5.68 7.04 -1.05
C TYR A 95 5.76 7.45 -2.52
N LEU A 96 5.08 6.73 -3.41
CA LEU A 96 5.05 7.08 -4.84
C LEU A 96 4.34 8.41 -5.09
N VAL A 97 3.21 8.66 -4.43
CA VAL A 97 2.47 9.92 -4.52
C VAL A 97 3.33 11.08 -4.03
N ALA A 98 4.05 10.90 -2.91
CA ALA A 98 4.96 11.93 -2.43
C ALA A 98 6.06 12.25 -3.45
N THR A 99 6.57 11.27 -4.21
CA THR A 99 7.50 11.51 -5.32
C THR A 99 6.84 12.30 -6.44
N MET A 100 5.64 11.90 -6.88
CA MET A 100 4.91 12.57 -7.97
C MET A 100 4.54 14.03 -7.64
N VAL A 101 4.21 14.30 -6.37
CA VAL A 101 3.89 15.66 -5.92
C VAL A 101 5.13 16.56 -6.00
N GLU A 102 6.29 16.07 -5.56
CA GLU A 102 7.54 16.82 -5.64
C GLU A 102 7.97 17.07 -7.09
N ASP A 103 7.78 16.09 -7.97
CA ASP A 103 8.06 16.22 -9.40
C ASP A 103 7.20 17.31 -10.04
N ARG A 104 5.89 17.32 -9.78
CA ARG A 104 4.98 18.37 -10.29
C ARG A 104 5.29 19.76 -9.77
N VAL A 105 5.77 19.88 -8.53
CA VAL A 105 6.17 21.17 -7.95
C VAL A 105 7.47 21.66 -8.59
N THR A 106 8.42 20.76 -8.85
CA THR A 106 9.70 21.09 -9.49
C THR A 106 9.50 21.52 -10.95
N GLU A 107 8.66 20.79 -11.69
CA GLU A 107 8.30 21.09 -13.08
C GLU A 107 7.65 22.48 -13.20
N ARG A 108 6.65 22.80 -12.36
CA ARG A 108 6.04 24.14 -12.34
C ARG A 108 7.04 25.26 -12.07
N ARG A 109 8.01 25.06 -11.16
CA ARG A 109 9.04 26.09 -10.88
C ARG A 109 9.94 26.33 -12.07
N ALA A 110 10.29 25.28 -12.81
CA ALA A 110 11.09 25.40 -14.03
C ALA A 110 10.33 26.17 -15.12
N GLU A 111 9.04 25.88 -15.32
CA GLU A 111 8.17 26.61 -16.25
C GLU A 111 8.07 28.10 -15.92
N THR A 112 7.83 28.45 -14.65
CA THR A 112 7.76 29.86 -14.22
C THR A 112 9.10 30.59 -14.41
N SER A 113 10.24 29.93 -14.13
CA SER A 113 11.56 30.56 -14.32
C SER A 113 11.92 30.84 -15.79
N LEU A 114 11.36 30.07 -16.72
CA LEU A 114 11.54 30.29 -18.16
C LEU A 114 10.63 31.42 -18.67
N GLU A 115 9.45 31.58 -18.09
CA GLU A 115 8.51 32.66 -18.42
C GLU A 115 9.00 34.02 -17.88
N GLU A 116 9.71 34.04 -16.74
CA GLU A 116 10.38 35.21 -16.17
C GLU A 116 11.72 35.56 -16.82
N SER A 117 12.17 34.79 -17.81
CA SER A 117 13.33 35.11 -18.66
C SER A 117 12.91 35.62 -20.06
N PRO A 118 12.08 36.67 -20.22
CA PRO A 118 11.82 37.24 -21.53
C PRO A 118 13.01 38.11 -21.95
N LEU A 119 13.78 37.61 -22.91
CA LEU A 119 14.60 38.36 -23.87
C LEU A 119 15.67 39.30 -23.27
N GLU A 120 16.87 38.76 -23.03
CA GLU A 120 18.11 39.52 -23.29
C GLU A 120 18.56 39.32 -24.74
#